data_AF-A0A7V8J473-F1
#
_entry.id   AF-A0A7V8J473-F1
#
_cell.length_a   1.000
_cell.length_b   1.000
_cell.length_c   1.000
_cell.angle_alpha   90.00
_cell.angle_beta   90.00
_cell.angle_gamma   90.00
#
_symmetry.space_group_name_H-M   'P 1'
#
loop_
_entity.id
_entity.type
_entity.pdbx_description
1 polymer ?
#
loop_
_entity_poly.entity_id
_entity_poly.type
_entity_poly.pdbx_seq_one_letter_code
_entity_poly.pdbx_strand_id
1 'polypeptide(L)'
;MRTPMTTETAITIFADSSEASTPLLPRLQSAGAHVRVGDLECGSYVISGSIVVLRFTAQEFVEAIIDGMLFHKAGKASMNFERSVFLVEGDIYSTRAAIARDAIDGALSFLVCVEGASILYIRNPIATADLIYRMAKQAQKNLGAEMSFQRAKRAPGRQEALFALESVPGIGPSTAPKALSHFRSVLNFVNATVQQLIAVPGIGQKKAERIYEGLRWEEGVENDDSPPGAGFPSETGGVGQPH
;
A
#
# COMPACT_ATOMS: atom_id res chain seq x y z
N MET A 1 -16.46 -20.85 48.10
CA MET A 1 -16.53 -20.66 46.65
C MET A 1 -15.60 -19.51 46.27
N ARG A 2 -14.48 -19.80 45.61
CA ARG A 2 -13.61 -18.77 45.02
C ARG A 2 -14.20 -18.44 43.65
N THR A 3 -14.69 -17.22 43.49
CA THR A 3 -15.04 -16.65 42.18
C THR A 3 -13.81 -16.74 41.28
N PRO A 4 -13.88 -17.29 40.06
CA PRO A 4 -12.76 -17.19 39.15
C PRO A 4 -12.56 -15.71 38.82
N MET A 5 -11.39 -15.17 39.17
CA MET A 5 -10.94 -13.90 38.63
C MET A 5 -10.78 -14.13 37.12
N THR A 6 -11.75 -13.66 36.34
CA THR A 6 -11.53 -13.43 34.91
C THR A 6 -10.35 -12.48 34.80
N THR A 7 -9.19 -13.00 34.44
CA THR A 7 -8.02 -12.21 34.08
C THR A 7 -8.45 -11.36 32.89
N GLU A 8 -8.80 -10.10 33.15
CA GLU A 8 -9.24 -9.18 32.10
C GLU A 8 -8.05 -9.06 31.13
N THR A 9 -8.21 -9.64 29.94
CA THR A 9 -7.12 -9.71 28.98
C THR A 9 -6.85 -8.29 28.50
N ALA A 10 -5.64 -7.79 28.74
CA ALA A 10 -5.27 -6.43 28.38
C ALA A 10 -5.44 -6.22 26.87
N ILE A 11 -6.22 -5.22 26.48
CA ILE A 11 -6.46 -4.88 25.07
C ILE A 11 -5.16 -4.35 24.48
N THR A 12 -4.59 -5.10 23.54
CA THR A 12 -3.30 -4.76 22.93
C THR A 12 -3.53 -4.13 21.56
N ILE A 13 -2.81 -3.07 21.23
CA ILE A 13 -2.89 -2.42 19.91
C ILE A 13 -1.47 -2.19 19.41
N PHE A 14 -1.18 -2.60 18.18
CA PHE A 14 0.06 -2.18 17.53
C PHE A 14 -0.21 -0.90 16.76
N ALA A 15 0.66 0.09 16.91
CA ALA A 15 0.61 1.36 16.20
C ALA A 15 1.84 1.49 15.31
N ASP A 16 1.65 2.01 14.11
CA ASP A 16 2.75 2.34 13.21
C ASP A 16 3.61 3.46 13.80
N SER A 17 4.90 3.44 13.50
CA SER A 17 5.86 4.46 13.96
C SER A 17 5.49 5.86 13.46
N SER A 18 4.85 5.98 12.29
CA SER A 18 4.36 7.25 11.77
C SER A 18 3.24 7.88 12.62
N GLU A 19 2.50 7.09 13.40
CA GLU A 19 1.44 7.58 14.29
C GLU A 19 2.00 8.05 15.65
N ALA A 20 3.30 7.85 15.93
CA ALA A 20 3.89 8.11 17.24
C ALA A 20 3.83 9.57 17.69
N SER A 21 3.82 10.50 16.73
CA SER A 21 3.74 11.95 16.96
C SER A 21 2.31 12.44 17.22
N THR A 22 1.30 11.58 17.06
CA THR A 22 -0.11 11.96 17.16
C THR A 22 -0.61 11.95 18.60
N PRO A 23 -1.63 12.75 18.94
CA PRO A 23 -2.24 12.72 20.28
C PRO A 23 -3.05 11.44 20.56
N LEU A 24 -3.17 10.53 19.58
CA LEU A 24 -3.98 9.33 19.70
C LEU A 24 -3.34 8.29 20.62
N LEU A 25 -2.00 8.16 20.62
CA LEU A 25 -1.29 7.16 21.43
C LEU A 25 -1.49 7.38 22.94
N PRO A 26 -1.24 8.59 23.50
CA PRO A 26 -1.51 8.85 24.91
C PRO A 26 -2.98 8.63 25.27
N ARG A 27 -3.90 8.92 24.35
CA ARG A 27 -5.34 8.74 24.56
C ARG A 27 -5.73 7.26 24.60
N LEU A 28 -5.17 6.44 23.70
CA LEU A 28 -5.35 4.98 23.69
C LEU A 28 -4.81 4.35 24.99
N GLN A 29 -3.63 4.77 25.43
CA GLN A 29 -3.04 4.32 26.71
C GLN A 29 -3.93 4.71 27.89
N SER A 30 -4.41 5.95 27.92
CA SER A 30 -5.32 6.44 28.97
C SER A 30 -6.68 5.72 28.97
N ALA A 31 -7.12 5.21 27.81
CA ALA A 31 -8.31 4.37 27.70
C ALA A 31 -8.08 2.93 28.18
N GLY A 32 -6.84 2.56 28.53
CA GLY A 32 -6.47 1.25 29.05
C GLY A 32 -5.94 0.26 28.00
N ALA A 33 -5.53 0.74 26.81
CA ALA A 33 -4.82 -0.11 25.85
C ALA A 33 -3.35 -0.27 26.20
N HIS A 34 -2.83 -1.48 26.02
CA HIS A 34 -1.42 -1.74 25.92
C HIS A 34 -0.95 -1.48 24.48
N VAL A 35 -0.46 -0.26 24.22
CA VAL A 35 -0.01 0.16 22.88
C VAL A 35 1.45 -0.23 22.65
N ARG A 36 1.73 -0.91 21.54
CA ARG A 36 3.09 -1.26 21.09
C ARG A 36 3.37 -0.51 19.79
N VAL A 37 4.41 0.31 19.77
CA VAL A 37 4.81 1.06 18.58
C VAL A 37 5.87 0.28 17.82
N GLY A 38 5.79 0.26 16.50
CA GLY A 38 6.80 -0.33 15.62
C GLY A 38 6.46 -0.10 14.15
N ASP A 39 7.38 -0.44 13.26
CA ASP A 39 7.13 -0.32 11.82
C ASP A 39 6.15 -1.41 11.37
N LEU A 40 4.96 -0.98 10.94
CA LEU A 40 3.94 -1.89 10.46
C LEU A 40 4.11 -2.12 8.96
N GLU A 41 3.96 -3.37 8.57
CA GLU A 41 3.95 -3.74 7.16
C GLU A 41 2.79 -3.05 6.41
N CYS A 42 1.64 -2.87 7.08
CA CYS A 42 0.47 -2.20 6.51
C CYS A 42 -0.42 -1.62 7.62
N GLY A 43 -0.97 -0.43 7.34
CA GLY A 43 -1.95 0.27 8.18
C GLY A 43 -1.36 1.13 9.27
N SER A 44 -2.22 1.94 9.90
CA SER A 44 -1.88 2.82 11.03
C SER A 44 -1.92 2.07 12.35
N TYR A 45 -2.87 1.15 12.51
CA TYR A 45 -3.03 0.36 13.71
C TYR A 45 -3.46 -1.08 13.40
N VAL A 46 -2.86 -2.05 14.07
CA VAL A 46 -3.33 -3.44 14.06
C VAL A 46 -4.02 -3.73 15.37
N ILE A 47 -5.32 -3.99 15.30
CA ILE A 47 -6.19 -4.18 16.48
C ILE A 47 -6.52 -5.65 16.74
N SER A 48 -6.15 -6.54 15.82
CA SER A 48 -6.05 -7.99 16.02
C SER A 48 -5.27 -8.60 14.83
N GLY A 49 -4.92 -9.88 14.89
CA GLY A 49 -4.23 -10.62 13.82
C GLY A 49 -5.07 -10.75 12.54
N SER A 50 -6.34 -10.37 12.57
CA SER A 50 -7.24 -10.39 11.41
C SER A 50 -7.74 -9.00 11.00
N ILE A 51 -7.50 -7.95 11.80
CA ILE A 51 -8.07 -6.61 11.57
C ILE A 51 -7.01 -5.51 11.64
N VAL A 52 -6.91 -4.75 10.56
CA VAL A 52 -6.09 -3.55 10.44
C VAL A 52 -6.94 -2.31 10.28
N VAL A 53 -6.47 -1.20 10.83
CA VAL A 53 -7.06 0.13 10.71
C VAL A 53 -6.12 1.02 9.91
N LEU A 54 -6.64 1.68 8.90
CA LEU A 54 -5.96 2.72 8.13
C LEU A 54 -6.61 4.06 8.48
N ARG A 55 -5.83 4.97 9.07
CA ARG A 55 -6.30 6.31 9.44
C ARG A 55 -5.89 7.30 8.35
N PHE A 56 -6.82 8.17 8.00
CA PHE A 56 -6.58 9.30 7.09
C PHE A 56 -7.33 10.53 7.60
N THR A 57 -6.72 11.69 7.49
CA THR A 57 -7.48 12.94 7.37
C THR A 57 -8.20 12.97 6.02
N ALA A 58 -9.27 13.76 5.91
CA ALA A 58 -9.99 13.91 4.66
C ALA A 58 -9.08 14.38 3.52
N GLN A 59 -8.12 15.26 3.83
CA GLN A 59 -7.12 15.73 2.86
C GLN A 59 -6.20 14.59 2.39
N GLU A 60 -5.57 13.86 3.32
CA GLU A 60 -4.71 12.72 2.97
C GLU A 60 -5.46 11.63 2.19
N PHE A 61 -6.73 11.39 2.53
CA PHE A 61 -7.57 10.43 1.81
C PHE A 61 -7.77 10.85 0.35
N VAL A 62 -8.10 12.12 0.11
CA VAL A 62 -8.28 12.65 -1.25
C VAL A 62 -6.97 12.66 -2.03
N GLU A 63 -5.88 13.10 -1.42
CA GLU A 63 -4.55 13.06 -2.03
C GLU A 63 -4.16 11.62 -2.41
N ALA A 64 -4.42 10.64 -1.54
CA ALA A 64 -4.18 9.23 -1.83
C ALA A 64 -5.03 8.68 -2.98
N ILE A 65 -6.22 9.23 -3.25
CA ILE A 65 -7.01 8.87 -4.45
C ILE A 65 -6.31 9.40 -5.70
N ILE A 66 -5.92 10.69 -5.69
CA ILE A 66 -5.29 11.37 -6.83
C ILE A 66 -4.01 10.64 -7.25
N ASP A 67 -3.17 10.30 -6.27
CA ASP A 67 -1.88 9.64 -6.52
C ASP A 67 -1.99 8.12 -6.69
N GLY A 68 -3.21 7.57 -6.60
CA GLY A 68 -3.48 6.13 -6.71
C GLY A 68 -3.00 5.29 -5.51
N MET A 69 -2.38 5.92 -4.51
CA MET A 69 -1.85 5.24 -3.32
C MET A 69 -2.93 4.61 -2.43
N LEU A 70 -4.17 5.11 -2.48
CA LEU A 70 -5.29 4.54 -1.73
C LEU A 70 -5.52 3.07 -2.15
N PHE A 71 -5.51 2.79 -3.45
CA PHE A 71 -5.75 1.46 -4.00
C PHE A 71 -4.63 0.49 -3.60
N HIS A 72 -3.38 0.95 -3.63
CA HIS A 72 -2.23 0.16 -3.17
C HIS A 72 -2.32 -0.18 -1.68
N LYS A 73 -2.65 0.81 -0.84
CA LYS A 73 -2.84 0.60 0.61
C LYS A 73 -3.98 -0.37 0.90
N ALA A 74 -5.10 -0.26 0.18
CA ALA A 74 -6.24 -1.16 0.33
C ALA A 74 -5.89 -2.60 -0.08
N GLY A 75 -5.26 -2.79 -1.23
CA GLY A 75 -4.80 -4.10 -1.68
C GLY A 75 -3.78 -4.73 -0.72
N LYS A 76 -2.84 -3.94 -0.19
CA LYS A 76 -1.88 -4.43 0.82
C LYS A 76 -2.57 -4.86 2.11
N ALA A 77 -3.60 -4.13 2.53
CA ALA A 77 -4.38 -4.48 3.71
C ALA A 77 -5.18 -5.78 3.48
N SER A 78 -5.81 -5.95 2.31
CA SER A 78 -6.60 -7.14 1.99
C SER A 78 -5.76 -8.40 1.81
N MET A 79 -4.49 -8.31 1.41
CA MET A 79 -3.59 -9.47 1.43
C MET A 79 -3.21 -9.90 2.85
N ASN A 80 -2.95 -8.94 3.75
CA ASN A 80 -2.38 -9.21 5.07
C ASN A 80 -3.42 -9.43 6.18
N PHE A 81 -4.64 -8.93 6.00
CA PHE A 81 -5.67 -8.92 7.03
C PHE A 81 -7.03 -9.34 6.48
N GLU A 82 -7.82 -10.01 7.32
CA GLU A 82 -9.16 -10.44 6.93
C GLU A 82 -10.13 -9.29 6.75
N ARG A 83 -9.98 -8.25 7.56
CA ARG A 83 -10.80 -7.06 7.53
C ARG A 83 -9.91 -5.84 7.63
N SER A 84 -10.20 -4.86 6.78
CA SER A 84 -9.58 -3.53 6.84
C SER A 84 -10.66 -2.49 7.18
N VAL A 85 -10.31 -1.56 8.05
CA VAL A 85 -11.18 -0.44 8.44
C VAL A 85 -10.49 0.87 8.10
N PHE A 86 -11.10 1.67 7.24
CA PHE A 86 -10.65 3.01 6.90
C PHE A 86 -11.34 4.01 7.81
N LEU A 87 -10.58 4.67 8.67
CA LEU A 87 -11.04 5.78 9.51
C LEU A 87 -10.69 7.09 8.81
N VAL A 88 -11.72 7.83 8.44
CA VAL A 88 -11.57 9.10 7.70
C VAL A 88 -12.01 10.26 8.58
N GLU A 89 -11.07 11.14 8.91
CA GLU A 89 -11.28 12.30 9.78
C GLU A 89 -11.62 13.55 8.96
N GLY A 90 -12.82 14.10 9.15
CA GLY A 90 -13.31 15.27 8.40
C GLY A 90 -14.19 14.92 7.20
N ASP A 91 -14.37 15.91 6.31
CA ASP A 91 -15.24 15.80 5.13
C ASP A 91 -14.42 15.79 3.84
N ILE A 92 -14.42 14.64 3.15
CA ILE A 92 -13.68 14.39 1.91
C ILE A 92 -14.22 15.17 0.70
N TYR A 93 -15.47 15.63 0.73
CA TYR A 93 -16.05 16.43 -0.35
C TYR A 93 -15.78 17.92 -0.21
N SER A 94 -15.30 18.34 0.97
CA SER A 94 -15.04 19.75 1.30
C SER A 94 -13.54 20.07 1.40
N THR A 95 -12.68 19.22 0.81
CA THR A 95 -11.22 19.43 0.81
C THR A 95 -10.81 20.47 -0.24
N ARG A 96 -9.57 20.99 -0.12
CA ARG A 96 -9.01 21.96 -1.08
C ARG A 96 -8.45 21.32 -2.36
N ALA A 97 -8.34 20.00 -2.40
CA ALA A 97 -7.76 19.29 -3.52
C ALA A 97 -8.70 19.32 -4.73
N ALA A 98 -8.14 19.51 -5.93
CA ALA A 98 -8.88 19.53 -7.17
C ALA A 98 -9.21 18.09 -7.62
N ILE A 99 -10.31 17.54 -7.10
CA ILE A 99 -10.81 16.21 -7.48
C ILE A 99 -12.29 16.29 -7.85
N ALA A 100 -12.70 15.55 -8.88
CA ALA A 100 -14.11 15.42 -9.23
C ALA A 100 -14.84 14.55 -8.19
N ARG A 101 -16.10 14.90 -7.87
CA ARG A 101 -16.92 14.13 -6.94
C ARG A 101 -17.05 12.66 -7.35
N ASP A 102 -17.23 12.40 -8.64
CA ASP A 102 -17.34 11.04 -9.18
C ASP A 102 -16.09 10.19 -8.92
N ALA A 103 -14.89 10.81 -8.86
CA ALA A 103 -13.67 10.10 -8.54
C ALA A 103 -13.61 9.68 -7.06
N ILE A 104 -14.11 10.53 -6.15
CA ILE A 104 -14.26 10.19 -4.73
C ILE A 104 -15.27 9.05 -4.58
N ASP A 105 -16.45 9.18 -5.21
CA ASP A 105 -17.53 8.19 -5.13
C ASP A 105 -17.08 6.84 -5.72
N GLY A 106 -16.30 6.87 -6.80
CA GLY A 106 -15.67 5.68 -7.40
C GLY A 106 -14.67 5.01 -6.46
N ALA A 107 -13.82 5.78 -5.77
CA ALA A 107 -12.86 5.25 -4.80
C ALA A 107 -13.55 4.59 -3.59
N LEU A 108 -14.59 5.23 -3.03
CA LEU A 108 -15.39 4.65 -1.95
C LEU A 108 -16.07 3.35 -2.39
N SER A 109 -16.64 3.35 -3.60
CA SER A 109 -17.28 2.17 -4.19
C SER A 109 -16.29 1.02 -4.37
N PHE A 110 -15.06 1.32 -4.82
CA PHE A 110 -13.99 0.33 -4.91
C PHE A 110 -13.65 -0.27 -3.54
N LEU A 111 -13.42 0.57 -2.53
CA LEU A 111 -13.07 0.10 -1.18
C LEU A 111 -14.14 -0.84 -0.60
N VAL A 112 -15.42 -0.50 -0.77
CA VAL A 112 -16.52 -1.31 -0.22
C VAL A 112 -16.76 -2.57 -1.04
N CYS A 113 -16.91 -2.43 -2.36
CA CYS A 113 -17.39 -3.52 -3.21
C CYS A 113 -16.28 -4.46 -3.70
N VAL A 114 -15.06 -3.96 -3.89
CA VAL A 114 -13.94 -4.75 -4.41
C VAL A 114 -13.06 -5.24 -3.27
N GLU A 115 -12.64 -4.33 -2.38
CA GLU A 115 -11.72 -4.68 -1.29
C GLU A 115 -12.46 -5.22 -0.04
N GLY A 116 -13.79 -5.07 0.03
CA GLY A 116 -14.57 -5.50 1.20
C GLY A 116 -14.25 -4.71 2.48
N ALA A 117 -13.71 -3.49 2.33
CA ALA A 117 -13.30 -2.65 3.43
C ALA A 117 -14.50 -1.98 4.12
N SER A 118 -14.37 -1.74 5.43
CA SER A 118 -15.31 -0.90 6.17
C SER A 118 -14.80 0.55 6.21
N ILE A 119 -15.68 1.52 5.99
CA ILE A 119 -15.32 2.95 6.01
C ILE A 119 -16.10 3.63 7.13
N LEU A 120 -15.41 4.31 8.05
CA LEU A 120 -16.02 5.05 9.15
C LEU A 120 -15.53 6.49 9.13
N TYR A 121 -16.46 7.43 9.09
CA TYR A 121 -16.17 8.86 9.17
C TYR A 121 -16.17 9.37 10.61
N ILE A 122 -15.17 10.17 10.93
CA ILE A 122 -14.97 10.72 12.26
C ILE A 122 -14.99 12.25 12.16
N ARG A 123 -15.94 12.86 12.87
CA ARG A 123 -16.08 14.33 12.92
C ARG A 123 -15.10 15.00 13.88
N ASN A 124 -14.74 14.30 14.96
CA ASN A 124 -13.81 14.82 15.96
C ASN A 124 -12.61 13.85 16.07
N PRO A 125 -11.42 14.23 15.59
CA PRO A 125 -10.21 13.39 15.64
C PRO A 125 -9.87 12.90 17.06
N ILE A 126 -10.26 13.62 18.11
CA ILE A 126 -10.05 13.20 19.50
C ILE A 126 -10.83 11.91 19.80
N ALA A 127 -11.97 11.69 19.15
CA ALA A 127 -12.77 10.47 19.31
C ALA A 127 -12.19 9.27 18.55
N THR A 128 -11.19 9.46 17.68
CA THR A 128 -10.58 8.37 16.90
C THR A 128 -9.95 7.31 17.78
N ALA A 129 -9.15 7.72 18.76
CA ALA A 129 -8.53 6.80 19.72
C ALA A 129 -9.59 5.98 20.49
N ASP A 130 -10.66 6.63 20.96
CA ASP A 130 -11.73 5.95 21.70
C ASP A 130 -12.46 4.91 20.82
N LEU A 131 -12.66 5.21 19.53
CA LEU A 131 -13.26 4.28 18.59
C LEU A 131 -12.32 3.09 18.31
N ILE A 132 -11.04 3.35 18.03
CA ILE A 132 -10.02 2.30 17.84
C ILE A 132 -9.97 1.37 19.06
N TYR A 133 -9.96 1.93 20.26
CA TYR A 133 -9.97 1.15 21.51
C TYR A 133 -11.19 0.24 21.62
N ARG A 134 -12.39 0.76 21.33
CA ARG A 134 -13.64 -0.04 21.37
C ARG A 134 -13.65 -1.14 20.30
N MET A 135 -13.17 -0.85 19.09
CA MET A 135 -13.02 -1.85 18.04
C MET A 135 -12.05 -2.95 18.48
N ALA A 136 -10.89 -2.60 19.04
CA ALA A 136 -9.92 -3.55 19.57
C ALA A 136 -10.52 -4.41 20.68
N LYS A 137 -11.24 -3.79 21.63
CA LYS A 137 -11.93 -4.51 22.72
C LYS A 137 -12.95 -5.52 22.20
N GLN A 138 -13.68 -5.18 21.14
CA GLN A 138 -14.64 -6.08 20.51
C GLN A 138 -13.94 -7.19 19.71
N ALA A 139 -12.88 -6.86 18.96
CA ALA A 139 -12.12 -7.80 18.12
C ALA A 139 -11.37 -8.85 18.95
N GLN A 140 -10.90 -8.48 20.14
CA GLN A 140 -10.13 -9.34 21.05
C GLN A 140 -11.00 -10.01 22.12
N LYS A 141 -12.32 -9.81 22.07
CA LYS A 141 -13.24 -10.35 23.07
C LYS A 141 -13.17 -11.88 23.08
N ASN A 142 -12.98 -12.46 24.26
CA ASN A 142 -12.81 -13.90 24.49
C ASN A 142 -11.56 -14.52 23.83
N LEU A 143 -10.59 -13.70 23.39
CA LEU A 143 -9.31 -14.15 22.85
C LEU A 143 -8.19 -13.78 23.83
N GLY A 144 -7.34 -14.75 24.17
CA GLY A 144 -6.07 -14.46 24.86
C GLY A 144 -5.14 -13.64 23.96
N ALA A 145 -4.22 -12.87 24.54
CA ALA A 145 -3.35 -11.95 23.79
C ALA A 145 -2.57 -12.64 22.63
N GLU A 146 -2.13 -13.88 22.81
CA GLU A 146 -1.45 -14.66 21.75
C GLU A 146 -2.39 -15.05 20.60
N MET A 147 -3.62 -15.48 20.90
CA MET A 147 -4.62 -15.82 19.86
C MET A 147 -5.13 -14.57 19.14
N SER A 148 -5.22 -13.43 19.84
CA SER A 148 -5.64 -12.16 19.28
C SER A 148 -4.74 -11.66 18.16
N PHE A 149 -3.49 -12.12 18.04
CA PHE A 149 -2.54 -11.70 17.01
C PHE A 149 -1.97 -12.85 16.17
N GLN A 150 -2.48 -14.07 16.35
CA GLN A 150 -2.15 -15.18 15.47
C GLN A 150 -2.76 -14.90 14.09
N ARG A 151 -1.93 -14.48 13.13
CA ARG A 151 -2.38 -14.26 11.75
C ARG A 151 -2.81 -15.61 11.16
N ALA A 152 -4.02 -15.65 10.60
CA ALA A 152 -4.41 -16.76 9.75
C ALA A 152 -3.46 -16.80 8.54
N LYS A 153 -2.79 -17.94 8.30
CA LYS A 153 -2.02 -18.11 7.06
C LYS A 153 -2.99 -18.07 5.88
N ARG A 154 -2.95 -16.99 5.10
CA ARG A 154 -3.66 -16.92 3.82
C ARG A 154 -2.81 -17.59 2.74
N ALA A 155 -3.44 -18.46 1.96
CA ALA A 155 -2.82 -18.99 0.76
C ALA A 155 -2.66 -17.83 -0.26
N PRO A 156 -1.56 -17.78 -1.02
CA PRO A 156 -1.38 -16.79 -2.07
C PRO A 156 -2.56 -16.84 -3.05
N GLY A 157 -3.22 -15.70 -3.25
CA GLY A 157 -4.40 -15.57 -4.08
C GLY A 157 -4.19 -14.64 -5.27
N ARG A 158 -5.31 -14.27 -5.91
CA ARG A 158 -5.31 -13.35 -7.05
C ARG A 158 -4.75 -11.97 -6.68
N GLN A 159 -4.96 -11.51 -5.46
CA GLN A 159 -4.52 -10.18 -5.03
C GLN A 159 -3.00 -10.11 -4.90
N GLU A 160 -2.38 -11.14 -4.32
CA GLU A 160 -0.91 -11.28 -4.27
C GLU A 160 -0.32 -11.31 -5.68
N ALA A 161 -0.97 -11.98 -6.63
CA ALA A 161 -0.54 -11.99 -8.03
C ALA A 161 -0.63 -10.60 -8.68
N LEU A 162 -1.71 -9.86 -8.45
CA LEU A 162 -1.85 -8.48 -8.95
C LEU A 162 -0.80 -7.56 -8.36
N PHE A 163 -0.58 -7.64 -7.05
CA PHE A 163 0.40 -6.83 -6.35
C PHE A 163 1.84 -7.10 -6.83
N ALA A 164 2.18 -8.36 -7.07
CA ALA A 164 3.46 -8.73 -7.65
C ALA A 164 3.65 -8.13 -9.05
N LEU A 165 2.60 -8.11 -9.88
CA LEU A 165 2.64 -7.49 -11.20
C LEU A 165 2.77 -5.96 -11.13
N GLU A 166 2.05 -5.30 -10.21
CA GLU A 166 2.13 -3.84 -10.01
C GLU A 166 3.49 -3.37 -9.50
N SER A 167 4.29 -4.29 -8.92
CA SER A 167 5.66 -4.00 -8.52
C SER A 167 6.62 -3.88 -9.72
N VAL A 168 6.21 -4.30 -10.92
CA VAL A 168 7.02 -4.22 -12.13
C VAL A 168 6.94 -2.82 -12.75
N PRO A 169 8.08 -2.14 -13.00
CA PRO A 169 8.08 -0.79 -13.56
C PRO A 169 7.22 -0.66 -14.83
N GLY A 170 6.29 0.29 -14.81
CA GLY A 170 5.33 0.51 -15.90
C GLY A 170 4.04 -0.29 -15.78
N ILE A 171 3.94 -1.31 -14.94
CA ILE A 171 2.68 -2.00 -14.69
C ILE A 171 1.95 -1.31 -13.55
N GLY A 172 0.86 -0.63 -13.87
CA GLY A 172 0.00 0.02 -12.88
C GLY A 172 -1.31 -0.75 -12.62
N PRO A 173 -2.16 -0.24 -11.71
CA PRO A 173 -3.41 -0.89 -11.30
C PRO A 173 -4.40 -1.17 -12.45
N SER A 174 -4.32 -0.40 -13.53
CA SER A 174 -5.15 -0.59 -14.72
C SER A 174 -4.57 -1.60 -15.73
N THR A 175 -3.26 -1.90 -15.64
CA THR A 175 -2.55 -2.83 -16.53
C THR A 175 -2.39 -4.21 -15.88
N ALA A 176 -2.14 -4.29 -14.57
CA ALA A 176 -1.93 -5.56 -13.87
C ALA A 176 -3.08 -6.57 -14.02
N PRO A 177 -4.38 -6.18 -13.91
CA PRO A 177 -5.48 -7.12 -14.12
C PRO A 177 -5.55 -7.67 -15.54
N LYS A 178 -5.19 -6.86 -16.53
CA LYS A 178 -5.17 -7.26 -17.95
C LYS A 178 -4.02 -8.22 -18.22
N ALA A 179 -2.83 -7.92 -17.70
CA ALA A 179 -1.67 -8.80 -17.75
C ALA A 179 -1.97 -10.15 -17.08
N LEU A 180 -2.51 -10.15 -15.86
CA LEU A 180 -2.87 -11.38 -15.15
C LEU A 180 -3.93 -12.19 -15.90
N SER A 181 -4.93 -11.53 -16.49
CA SER A 181 -5.96 -12.21 -17.29
C SER A 181 -5.39 -12.83 -18.57
N HIS A 182 -4.43 -12.15 -19.21
CA HIS A 182 -3.76 -12.61 -20.44
C HIS A 182 -2.81 -13.78 -20.17
N PHE A 183 -1.88 -13.62 -19.22
CA PHE A 183 -0.83 -14.60 -18.95
C PHE A 183 -1.24 -15.71 -17.97
N ARG A 184 -2.34 -15.53 -17.24
CA ARG A 184 -2.92 -16.48 -16.26
C ARG A 184 -2.03 -16.76 -15.04
N SER A 185 -0.83 -16.19 -14.97
CA SER A 185 0.14 -16.38 -13.89
C SER A 185 1.20 -15.28 -13.93
N VAL A 186 1.73 -14.90 -12.77
CA VAL A 186 2.90 -14.00 -12.64
C VAL A 186 4.13 -14.63 -13.30
N LEU A 187 4.34 -15.94 -13.13
CA LEU A 187 5.47 -16.65 -13.74
C LEU A 187 5.45 -16.57 -15.27
N ASN A 188 4.26 -16.73 -15.87
CA ASN A 188 4.11 -16.63 -17.32
C ASN A 188 4.34 -15.20 -17.82
N PHE A 189 3.90 -14.20 -17.06
CA PHE A 189 4.18 -12.80 -17.35
C PHE A 189 5.69 -12.52 -17.31
N VAL A 190 6.39 -12.97 -16.27
CA VAL A 190 7.83 -12.71 -16.10
C VAL A 190 8.65 -13.36 -17.23
N ASN A 191 8.24 -14.55 -17.68
CA ASN A 191 8.89 -15.28 -18.77
C ASN A 191 8.45 -14.83 -20.18
N ALA A 192 7.51 -13.88 -20.29
CA ALA A 192 7.00 -13.45 -21.58
C ALA A 192 8.08 -12.81 -22.47
N THR A 193 7.92 -12.93 -23.78
CA THR A 193 8.71 -12.19 -24.77
C THR A 193 8.18 -10.77 -24.94
N VAL A 194 8.99 -9.86 -25.50
CA VAL A 194 8.56 -8.48 -25.83
C VAL A 194 7.27 -8.49 -26.66
N GLN A 195 7.17 -9.38 -27.66
CA GLN A 195 5.98 -9.50 -28.51
C GLN A 195 4.73 -9.94 -27.74
N GLN A 196 4.89 -10.88 -26.80
CA GLN A 196 3.79 -11.30 -25.94
C GLN A 196 3.35 -10.20 -24.96
N LEU A 197 4.29 -9.40 -24.44
CA LEU A 197 3.98 -8.26 -23.59
C LEU A 197 3.16 -7.19 -24.32
N ILE A 198 3.51 -6.90 -25.58
CA ILE A 198 2.79 -5.92 -26.43
C ILE A 198 1.33 -6.33 -26.69
N ALA A 199 1.04 -7.63 -26.66
CA ALA A 199 -0.33 -8.12 -26.82
C ALA A 199 -1.27 -7.73 -25.67
N VAL A 200 -0.73 -7.24 -24.54
CA VAL A 200 -1.55 -6.76 -23.41
C VAL A 200 -1.97 -5.30 -23.64
N PRO A 201 -3.29 -4.99 -23.61
CA PRO A 201 -3.77 -3.63 -23.78
C PRO A 201 -3.20 -2.67 -22.73
N GLY A 202 -2.50 -1.62 -23.17
CA GLY A 202 -1.81 -0.66 -22.31
C GLY A 202 -0.30 -0.89 -22.16
N ILE A 203 0.26 -1.89 -22.88
CA ILE A 203 1.69 -2.11 -23.02
C ILE A 203 2.09 -1.90 -24.49
N GLY A 204 2.76 -0.78 -24.78
CA GLY A 204 3.35 -0.52 -26.10
C GLY A 204 4.81 -0.99 -26.18
N GLN A 205 5.40 -0.97 -27.39
CA GLN A 205 6.76 -1.44 -27.69
C GLN A 205 7.81 -1.01 -26.65
N LYS A 206 8.02 0.29 -26.48
CA LYS A 206 9.02 0.83 -25.54
C LYS A 206 8.81 0.36 -24.10
N LYS A 207 7.55 0.21 -23.70
CA LYS A 207 7.18 -0.23 -22.35
C LYS A 207 7.47 -1.71 -22.18
N ALA A 208 7.16 -2.53 -23.19
CA ALA A 208 7.44 -3.96 -23.21
C ALA A 208 8.95 -4.24 -23.17
N GLU A 209 9.75 -3.50 -23.93
CA GLU A 209 11.23 -3.59 -23.91
C GLU A 209 11.77 -3.30 -22.51
N ARG A 210 11.38 -2.16 -21.92
CA ARG A 210 11.81 -1.79 -20.56
C ARG A 210 11.42 -2.82 -19.50
N ILE A 211 10.20 -3.39 -19.59
CA ILE A 211 9.76 -4.46 -18.69
C ILE A 211 10.63 -5.72 -18.89
N TYR A 212 10.84 -6.12 -20.15
CA TYR A 212 11.58 -7.31 -20.51
C TYR A 212 13.04 -7.26 -20.04
N GLU A 213 13.70 -6.12 -20.26
CA GLU A 213 15.08 -5.85 -19.82
C GLU A 213 15.15 -5.79 -18.29
N GLY A 214 14.26 -5.04 -17.64
CA GLY A 214 14.26 -4.91 -16.17
C GLY A 214 14.07 -6.24 -15.44
N LEU A 215 13.29 -7.16 -15.98
CA LEU A 215 13.09 -8.50 -15.41
C LEU A 215 14.24 -9.47 -15.67
N ARG A 216 15.15 -9.15 -16.59
CA ARG A 216 16.30 -9.98 -17.00
C ARG A 216 17.65 -9.37 -16.65
N TRP A 217 17.66 -8.30 -15.87
CA TRP A 217 18.90 -7.71 -15.39
C TRP A 217 19.62 -8.70 -14.47
N GLU A 218 20.94 -8.83 -14.66
CA GLU A 218 21.81 -9.73 -13.91
C GLU A 218 22.93 -8.95 -13.23
N GLU A 219 23.30 -9.36 -12.01
CA GLU A 219 24.37 -8.72 -11.24
C GLU A 219 25.72 -8.90 -11.94
N GLY A 220 26.45 -7.80 -12.14
CA GLY A 220 27.74 -7.79 -12.86
C GLY A 220 27.65 -7.37 -14.34
N VAL A 221 26.47 -7.01 -14.83
CA VAL A 221 26.29 -6.39 -16.17
C VAL A 221 26.32 -4.86 -16.02
N GLU A 222 27.43 -4.23 -16.40
CA GLU A 222 27.50 -2.76 -16.54
C GLU A 222 26.62 -2.34 -17.72
N ASN A 223 25.57 -1.57 -17.45
CA ASN A 223 24.81 -0.91 -18.51
C ASN A 223 25.66 0.27 -19.01
N ASP A 224 26.17 0.16 -20.24
CA ASP A 224 26.82 1.27 -20.94
C ASP A 224 25.74 2.30 -21.33
N ASP A 225 25.36 3.14 -20.37
CA ASP A 225 24.44 4.28 -20.57
C ASP A 225 25.20 5.52 -21.09
N SER A 226 26.31 5.30 -21.81
CA SER A 226 27.05 6.37 -22.46
C SER A 226 26.19 6.97 -23.59
N PRO A 227 25.90 8.29 -23.55
CA PRO A 227 25.20 8.92 -24.66
C PRO A 227 26.05 8.82 -25.94
N PRO A 228 25.43 8.54 -27.11
CA PRO A 228 26.19 8.39 -28.34
C PRO A 228 26.85 9.71 -28.76
N GLY A 229 28.18 9.76 -28.69
CA GLY A 229 29.04 10.56 -29.56
C GLY A 229 29.04 12.08 -29.35
N ALA A 230 29.70 12.57 -28.30
CA ALA A 230 30.36 13.88 -28.37
C ALA A 230 31.77 13.68 -28.96
N GLY A 231 31.84 13.56 -30.28
CA GLY A 231 33.11 13.64 -31.01
C GLY A 231 33.69 15.04 -30.86
N PHE A 232 34.70 15.21 -30.01
CA PHE A 232 35.54 16.40 -30.04
C PHE A 232 36.42 16.35 -31.31
N PRO A 233 36.46 17.40 -32.14
CA PRO A 233 37.43 17.46 -33.22
C PRO A 233 38.84 17.52 -32.63
N SER A 234 39.70 16.61 -33.09
CA SER A 234 41.13 16.67 -32.87
C SER A 234 41.71 17.92 -33.55
N GLU A 235 42.19 18.89 -32.78
CA GLU A 235 43.05 19.96 -33.30
C GLU A 235 44.41 19.37 -33.68
N THR A 236 44.61 19.15 -34.98
CA THR A 236 45.94 18.96 -35.56
C THR A 236 46.47 20.29 -36.09
N GLY A 237 47.46 20.85 -35.38
CA GLY A 237 48.73 21.30 -35.95
C GLY A 237 48.77 22.62 -36.72
N GLY A 238 49.65 23.54 -36.26
CA GLY A 238 50.13 24.63 -37.11
C GLY A 238 50.92 25.73 -36.39
N VAL A 239 52.02 25.39 -35.70
CA VAL A 239 53.00 26.39 -35.25
C VAL A 239 53.83 26.82 -36.46
N GLY A 240 53.62 28.05 -36.92
CA GLY A 240 54.51 28.75 -37.87
C GLY A 240 55.06 30.02 -37.22
N GLN A 241 56.36 30.04 -36.97
CA GLN A 241 57.20 31.24 -36.82
C GLN A 241 58.11 31.34 -38.06
N PRO A 242 58.89 32.41 -38.26
CA PRO A 242 58.56 33.84 -38.25
C PRO A 242 59.09 34.53 -39.54
N HIS A 243 58.68 35.77 -39.82
CA HIS A 243 59.50 36.86 -40.38
C HIS A 243 58.65 38.13 -40.52
#